data_AF-A0AAW7CQ16-F1
#
_entry.id   AF-A0AAW7CQ16-F1
#
_cell.length_a   1.000
_cell.length_b   1.000
_cell.length_c   1.000
_cell.angle_alpha   90.00
_cell.angle_beta   90.00
_cell.angle_gamma   90.00
#
_symmetry.space_group_name_H-M   'P 1'
#
loop_
_entity.id
_entity.type
_entity.pdbx_description
1 polymer ?
#
loop_
_entity_poly.entity_id
_entity_poly.type
_entity_poly.pdbx_seq_one_letter_code
_entity_poly.pdbx_strand_id
1 'polypeptide(L)'
;MLGFSVGLIMLGFVVFFPVIYLIGYGFTYFDSWRLGKEIPRHKIKVNVVLGIILGVILGGVAQHIWDGLNGCMQLGYSFGKCFLMLDKM
;
A
#
# COMPACT_ATOMS: atom_id res chain seq x y z
N MET A 1 -12.73 10.92 11.37
CA MET A 1 -12.68 11.41 9.98
C MET A 1 -11.58 10.65 9.28
N LEU A 2 -11.81 10.19 8.04
CA LEU A 2 -10.71 9.70 7.21
C LEU A 2 -9.81 10.90 6.91
N GLY A 3 -8.58 10.86 7.42
CA GLY A 3 -7.57 11.87 7.15
C GLY A 3 -6.50 11.34 6.21
N PHE A 4 -5.64 12.24 5.77
CA PHE A 4 -4.50 11.95 4.90
C PHE A 4 -3.24 12.47 5.57
N SER A 5 -2.21 11.64 5.63
CA SER A 5 -0.90 12.02 6.17
C SER A 5 0.20 11.52 5.24
N VAL A 6 1.32 12.24 5.20
CA VAL A 6 2.49 11.87 4.38
C VAL A 6 3.58 11.39 5.32
N GLY A 7 4.12 10.20 5.05
CA GLY A 7 5.17 9.62 5.86
C GLY A 7 5.70 8.30 5.32
N LEU A 8 6.46 7.59 6.16
CA LEU A 8 7.16 6.37 5.76
C LEU A 8 6.23 5.22 5.35
N ILE A 9 5.06 5.07 5.99
CA ILE A 9 4.09 4.05 5.60
C ILE A 9 3.54 4.36 4.22
N MET A 10 3.20 5.62 3.96
CA MET A 10 2.76 6.04 2.63
C MET A 10 3.81 5.72 1.56
N LEU A 11 5.08 6.06 1.79
CA LEU A 11 6.16 5.72 0.87
C LEU A 11 6.29 4.20 0.65
N GLY A 12 6.12 3.41 1.72
CA GLY A 12 6.07 1.95 1.64
C GLY A 12 5.00 1.46 0.68
N PHE A 13 3.78 1.99 0.77
CA PHE A 13 2.68 1.64 -0.15
C PHE A 13 2.94 2.09 -1.58
N VAL A 14 3.52 3.28 -1.78
CA VAL A 14 3.89 3.81 -3.11
C VAL A 14 4.85 2.89 -3.84
N VAL A 15 5.78 2.24 -3.12
CA VAL A 15 6.71 1.27 -3.69
C VAL A 15 6.08 -0.12 -3.80
N PHE A 16 5.31 -0.52 -2.79
CA PHE A 16 4.72 -1.86 -2.69
C PHE A 16 3.82 -2.20 -3.88
N PHE A 17 2.90 -1.30 -4.26
CA PHE A 17 1.92 -1.57 -5.33
C PHE A 17 2.57 -1.76 -6.72
N PRO A 18 3.51 -0.89 -7.17
CA PRO A 18 4.25 -1.14 -8.40
C PRO A 18 5.09 -2.42 -8.35
N VAL A 19 5.75 -2.71 -7.23
CA VAL A 19 6.62 -3.88 -7.10
C VAL A 19 5.81 -5.17 -7.20
N ILE A 20 4.69 -5.29 -6.48
CA ILE A 20 3.85 -6.49 -6.53
C ILE A 20 3.24 -6.70 -7.92
N TYR A 21 2.88 -5.61 -8.62
CA TYR A 21 2.45 -5.65 -10.01
C TYR A 21 3.55 -6.19 -10.94
N LEU A 22 4.79 -5.70 -10.82
CA LEU A 22 5.91 -6.14 -11.65
C LEU A 22 6.27 -7.60 -11.39
N ILE A 23 6.21 -8.05 -10.14
CA ILE A 23 6.41 -9.46 -9.78
C ILE A 23 5.34 -10.32 -10.44
N GLY A 24 4.06 -9.95 -10.32
CA GLY A 24 2.95 -10.66 -10.96
C GLY A 24 3.11 -10.72 -12.49
N TYR A 25 3.47 -9.59 -13.11
CA TYR A 25 3.76 -9.53 -14.53
C TYR A 25 4.92 -10.44 -14.93
N GLY A 26 6.00 -10.48 -14.13
CA GLY A 26 7.14 -11.38 -14.34
C GLY A 26 6.74 -12.85 -14.32
N PHE A 27 5.88 -13.26 -13.38
CA PHE A 27 5.35 -14.63 -13.34
C PHE A 27 4.51 -14.97 -14.58
N THR A 28 3.63 -14.07 -15.01
CA THR A 28 2.81 -14.30 -16.21
C THR A 28 3.69 -14.35 -17.47
N TYR A 29 4.69 -13.47 -17.57
CA TYR A 29 5.65 -13.47 -18.66
C TYR A 29 6.40 -14.80 -18.72
N PHE A 30 6.92 -15.27 -17.58
CA PHE A 30 7.65 -16.53 -17.49
C PHE A 30 6.79 -17.73 -17.87
N ASP A 31 5.52 -17.77 -17.42
CA ASP A 31 4.61 -18.86 -17.78
C ASP A 31 4.27 -18.86 -19.28
N SER A 32 3.96 -17.69 -19.87
CA SER A 32 3.71 -17.56 -21.31
C SER A 32 4.94 -17.97 -22.13
N TRP A 33 6.14 -17.56 -21.71
CA TRP A 33 7.40 -17.95 -22.36
C TRP A 33 7.61 -19.47 -22.28
N ARG A 34 7.44 -20.06 -21.10
CA ARG A 34 7.62 -21.51 -20.88
C ARG A 34 6.64 -22.35 -21.71
N LEU A 35 5.41 -21.88 -21.90
CA LEU A 35 4.37 -22.58 -22.65
C LEU A 35 4.37 -22.26 -24.16
N GLY A 36 5.30 -21.42 -24.63
CA GLY A 36 5.33 -20.99 -26.03
C GLY A 36 4.10 -20.18 -26.47
N LYS A 37 3.39 -19.58 -25.52
CA LYS A 37 2.20 -18.76 -25.76
C LYS A 37 2.61 -17.33 -26.11
N GLU A 38 1.68 -16.57 -26.70
CA GLU A 38 1.89 -15.14 -26.90
C GLU A 38 2.17 -14.42 -25.57
N ILE A 39 3.21 -13.60 -25.59
CA ILE A 39 3.63 -12.82 -24.43
C ILE A 39 2.67 -11.64 -24.24
N PRO A 40 2.14 -11.42 -23.03
CA PRO A 40 1.25 -10.31 -22.77
C PRO A 40 1.92 -8.94 -23.01
N ARG A 41 1.39 -8.19 -23.99
CA ARG A 41 1.82 -6.83 -24.35
C ARG A 41 1.05 -5.76 -23.58
N HIS A 42 1.07 -5.82 -22.25
CA HIS A 42 0.44 -4.80 -21.43
C HIS A 42 1.21 -3.48 -21.47
N LYS A 43 0.51 -2.35 -21.28
CA LYS A 43 1.13 -1.04 -21.09
C LYS A 43 1.69 -0.94 -19.66
N ILE A 44 2.82 -1.60 -19.40
CA ILE A 44 3.48 -1.70 -18.08
C ILE A 44 3.60 -0.31 -17.42
N LYS A 45 4.02 0.70 -18.17
CA LYS A 45 4.17 2.09 -17.68
C LYS A 45 2.88 2.65 -17.09
N VAL A 46 1.73 2.39 -17.73
CA VAL A 46 0.42 2.88 -17.26
C VAL A 46 0.05 2.20 -15.94
N ASN A 47 0.23 0.88 -15.84
CA ASN A 47 -0.10 0.13 -14.63
C ASN A 47 0.82 0.48 -13.45
N VAL A 48 2.09 0.78 -13.71
CA VAL A 48 3.02 1.29 -12.70
C VAL A 48 2.56 2.65 -12.17
N VAL A 49 2.16 3.57 -13.05
CA VAL A 49 1.62 4.88 -12.65
C VAL A 49 0.33 4.72 -11.83
N LEU A 50 -0.58 3.84 -12.25
CA LEU A 50 -1.79 3.53 -11.48
C LEU A 50 -1.44 2.93 -10.11
N GLY A 51 -0.44 2.06 -10.04
CA GLY A 51 0.06 1.49 -8.78
C GLY A 51 0.61 2.56 -7.85
N ILE A 52 1.35 3.54 -8.37
CA ILE A 52 1.84 4.69 -7.60
C ILE A 52 0.66 5.52 -7.07
N ILE A 53 -0.33 5.84 -7.91
CA ILE A 53 -1.52 6.61 -7.49
C ILE A 53 -2.28 5.87 -6.38
N LEU A 54 -2.49 4.57 -6.53
CA LEU A 54 -3.11 3.74 -5.49
C LEU A 54 -2.29 3.72 -4.20
N GLY A 55 -0.97 3.61 -4.30
CA GLY A 55 -0.08 3.65 -3.16
C GLY A 55 -0.07 5.00 -2.45
N VAL A 56 -0.19 6.11 -3.17
CA VAL A 56 -0.33 7.45 -2.58
C VAL A 56 -1.63 7.55 -1.80
N ILE A 57 -2.76 7.18 -2.41
CA ILE A 57 -4.08 7.31 -1.80
C ILE A 57 -4.21 6.40 -0.58
N LEU A 58 -3.97 5.09 -0.76
CA LEU A 58 -4.12 4.10 0.30
C LEU A 58 -3.04 4.27 1.37
N GLY A 59 -1.81 4.55 0.96
CA GLY A 59 -0.69 4.78 1.86
C GLY A 59 -0.88 6.02 2.73
N GLY A 60 -1.44 7.10 2.18
CA GLY A 60 -1.68 8.32 2.95
C GLY A 60 -2.82 8.18 3.97
N VAL A 61 -3.86 7.39 3.65
CA VAL A 61 -4.90 7.03 4.61
C VAL A 61 -4.34 6.11 5.70
N ALA A 62 -3.56 5.10 5.32
CA ALA A 62 -2.91 4.19 6.26
C ALA A 62 -1.93 4.93 7.20
N GLN A 63 -1.16 5.88 6.65
CA GLN A 63 -0.28 6.74 7.43
C GLN A 63 -1.07 7.56 8.45
N HIS A 64 -2.20 8.16 8.07
CA HIS A 64 -3.01 8.93 9.01
C HIS A 64 -3.54 8.08 10.18
N ILE A 65 -3.98 6.86 9.89
CA ILE A 65 -4.41 5.91 10.92
C ILE A 65 -3.24 5.55 11.83
N TRP A 66 -2.07 5.28 11.26
CA TRP A 66 -0.86 4.94 12.00
C TRP A 66 -0.37 6.07 12.90
N ASP A 67 -0.39 7.31 12.41
CA ASP A 67 0.00 8.48 13.19
C ASP A 67 -0.95 8.68 14.37
N GLY A 68 -2.26 8.48 14.17
CA GLY A 68 -3.26 8.50 15.25
C GLY A 68 -3.03 7.41 16.30
N LEU A 69 -2.70 6.18 15.86
CA LEU A 69 -2.37 5.08 16.76
C LEU A 69 -1.10 5.36 17.57
N ASN A 70 -0.04 5.83 16.92
CA ASN A 70 1.21 6.16 17.58
C ASN A 70 1.04 7.31 18.59
N GLY A 71 0.25 8.33 18.25
CA GLY A 71 -0.07 9.41 19.18
C GLY A 71 -0.75 8.89 20.45
N CYS A 72 -1.72 7.98 20.31
CA CYS A 72 -2.38 7.35 21.45
C CYS A 72 -1.43 6.45 22.27
N MET A 73 -0.56 5.68 21.62
CA MET A 73 0.42 4.85 22.32
C MET A 73 1.47 5.67 23.06
N GLN A 74 1.88 6.82 22.51
CA GLN A 74 2.81 7.74 23.17
C GLN A 74 2.24 8.34 24.46
N LEU A 75 0.91 8.43 24.58
CA LEU A 75 0.21 8.84 25.79
C LEU A 75 0.15 7.73 26.87
N GLY A 76 0.76 6.55 26.62
CA GLY A 76 0.87 5.45 27.57
C GLY A 76 -0.27 4.43 27.50
N TYR A 77 -1.18 4.55 26.55
CA TYR A 77 -2.27 3.60 26.35
C TYR A 77 -1.80 2.33 25.63
N SER A 78 -2.42 1.19 25.96
CA SER A 78 -2.11 -0.08 25.30
C SER A 78 -2.60 -0.09 23.84
N PHE A 79 -1.87 -0.80 22.97
CA PHE A 79 -2.18 -0.89 21.53
C PHE A 79 -3.66 -1.24 21.26
N GLY A 80 -4.21 -2.20 22.02
CA GLY A 80 -5.62 -2.61 21.89
C GLY A 80 -6.62 -1.49 22.22
N LYS A 81 -6.34 -0.65 23.23
CA LYS A 81 -7.20 0.50 23.57
C LYS A 81 -7.16 1.57 22.48
N CYS A 82 -5.98 1.84 21.93
CA CYS A 82 -5.79 2.79 20.84
C CYS A 82 -6.42 2.31 19.52
N PHE A 83 -6.28 1.02 19.20
CA PHE A 83 -6.83 0.44 17.98
C PHE A 83 -8.36 0.38 17.98
N LEU A 84 -8.96 0.07 19.13
CA LEU A 84 -10.42 0.01 19.29
C LEU A 84 -11.06 1.40 19.51
N MET A 85 -10.28 2.49 19.50
CA MET A 85 -10.73 3.84 19.85
C MET A 85 -11.57 3.88 21.14
N LEU A 86 -11.22 3.04 22.12
CA LEU A 86 -11.97 2.88 23.37
C LEU A 86 -11.84 4.09 24.32
N ASP A 87 -10.97 5.05 24.00
CA ASP A 87 -10.76 6.30 24.75
C ASP A 87 -11.74 7.42 24.33
N LYS A 88 -12.65 7.16 23.38
CA LYS A 88 -13.72 8.08 22.97
C LYS A 88 -15.07 7.85 23.68
N MET A 89 -15.09 7.04 24.74
CA MET A 89 -16.24 6.85 25.63
C MET A 89 -15.90 7.28 27.06
#